data_AF-A0ABC8Z4P4-F1
#
_entry.id   AF-A0ABC8Z4P4-F1
#
_cell.length_a   1.000
_cell.length_b   1.000
_cell.length_c   1.000
_cell.angle_alpha   90.00
_cell.angle_beta   90.00
_cell.angle_gamma   90.00
#
_symmetry.space_group_name_H-M   'P 1'
#
loop_
_entity.id
_entity.type
_entity.pdbx_description
1 polymer ?
#
loop_
_entity_poly.entity_id
_entity_poly.type
_entity_poly.pdbx_seq_one_letter_code
_entity_poly.pdbx_strand_id
1 'polypeptide(L)'
;MADARMHNPIIEALIDDLAGLLRDADAVQRRLDLVRAAIAENAALLAEAAAQIAQARRRLVAAAAADAGASPRAPSSEELGLLLALDDPEVTARAADYAEAAGRAERIRQRGLLLFGALGFLLMSRALCFASARARLLPGLLLTVAAAYALAYFASCGAVVPGPASLLRISVLLLCFLFGIPVVGNLA
;
A
#
# COMPACT_ATOMS: atom_id res chain seq x y z
N MET A 1 -15.50 11.87 23.03
CA MET A 1 -15.16 10.53 22.51
C MET A 1 -14.21 10.74 21.36
N ALA A 2 -12.91 10.49 21.57
CA ALA A 2 -11.90 10.64 20.53
C ALA A 2 -12.04 9.50 19.51
N ASP A 3 -12.13 9.85 18.23
CA ASP A 3 -12.34 8.95 17.12
C ASP A 3 -11.14 7.99 17.00
N ALA A 4 -11.38 6.68 17.05
CA ALA A 4 -10.34 5.62 16.97
C ALA A 4 -9.80 5.43 15.54
N ARG A 5 -9.65 6.51 14.79
CA ARG A 5 -9.18 6.51 13.40
C ARG A 5 -7.67 6.74 13.38
N MET A 6 -6.92 5.69 13.01
CA MET A 6 -5.48 5.73 12.65
C MET A 6 -4.47 5.96 13.79
N HIS A 7 -4.43 5.10 14.82
CA HIS A 7 -3.18 4.91 15.57
C HIS A 7 -2.28 3.95 14.77
N ASN A 8 -1.44 4.51 13.92
CA ASN A 8 -0.37 3.76 13.28
C ASN A 8 0.94 4.17 13.98
N PRO A 9 1.51 3.32 14.85
CA PRO A 9 2.68 3.69 15.66
C PRO A 9 3.90 4.02 14.80
N ILE A 10 3.96 3.47 13.56
CA ILE A 10 5.00 3.81 12.60
C ILE A 10 4.82 5.25 12.13
N ILE A 11 3.59 5.66 11.81
CA ILE A 11 3.31 7.04 11.38
C ILE A 11 3.54 8.01 12.54
N GLU A 12 3.16 7.66 13.77
CA GLU A 12 3.41 8.50 14.96
C GLU A 12 4.90 8.79 15.14
N ALA A 13 5.74 7.75 15.11
CA ALA A 13 7.19 7.93 15.21
C ALA A 13 7.77 8.75 14.05
N LEU A 14 7.17 8.68 12.86
CA LEU A 14 7.55 9.51 11.71
C LEU A 14 7.09 10.97 11.84
N ILE A 15 5.93 11.21 12.48
CA ILE A 15 5.43 12.56 12.76
C ILE A 15 6.33 13.27 13.78
N ASP A 16 6.76 12.57 14.82
CA ASP A 16 7.67 13.12 15.84
C ASP A 16 9.00 13.60 15.24
N ASP A 17 9.44 12.99 14.13
CA ASP A 17 10.65 13.36 13.39
C ASP A 17 10.36 14.06 12.04
N LEU A 18 9.15 14.59 11.86
CA LEU A 18 8.73 15.18 10.58
C LEU A 18 9.62 16.36 10.16
N ALA A 19 10.05 17.18 11.11
CA ALA A 19 10.93 18.32 10.84
C ALA A 19 12.32 17.89 10.36
N GLY A 20 12.86 16.78 10.87
CA GLY A 20 14.11 16.19 10.39
C GLY A 20 13.95 15.61 8.99
N LEU A 21 12.85 14.88 8.77
CA LEU A 21 12.52 14.29 7.47
C LEU A 21 12.37 15.32 6.35
N LEU A 22 11.68 16.44 6.62
CA LEU A 22 11.45 17.46 5.59
C LEU A 22 12.71 18.24 5.20
N ARG A 23 13.78 18.18 6.01
CA ARG A 23 15.06 18.84 5.72
C ARG A 23 16.02 17.95 4.93
N ASP A 24 15.86 16.63 4.99
CA ASP A 24 16.74 15.65 4.34
C ASP A 24 15.91 14.69 3.46
N ALA A 25 15.84 15.01 2.16
CA ALA A 25 15.15 14.17 1.18
C ALA A 25 15.76 12.76 1.06
N ASP A 26 17.06 12.61 1.33
CA ASP A 26 17.74 11.31 1.32
C ASP A 26 17.36 10.48 2.54
N ALA A 27 17.14 11.13 3.70
CA ALA A 27 16.58 10.45 4.88
C ALA A 27 15.17 9.89 4.61
N VAL A 28 14.31 10.68 3.94
CA VAL A 28 12.97 10.21 3.53
C VAL A 28 13.09 9.02 2.57
N GLN A 29 14.02 9.07 1.62
CA GLN A 29 14.24 7.97 0.69
C GLN A 29 14.74 6.70 1.39
N ARG A 30 15.70 6.80 2.31
CA ARG A 30 16.16 5.65 3.13
C ARG A 30 15.01 5.02 3.91
N ARG A 31 14.12 5.82 4.50
CA ARG A 31 12.93 5.32 5.20
C ARG A 31 11.91 4.66 4.27
N LEU A 32 11.70 5.22 3.08
CA LEU A 32 10.86 4.60 2.05
C LEU A 32 11.38 3.22 1.65
N ASP A 33 12.69 3.09 1.47
CA ASP A 33 13.31 1.82 1.06
C ASP A 33 13.22 0.77 2.18
N LEU A 34 13.38 1.18 3.45
CA LEU A 34 13.15 0.31 4.61
C LEU A 34 11.69 -0.16 4.69
N VAL A 35 10.71 0.74 4.53
CA VAL A 35 9.28 0.36 4.56
C VAL A 35 8.94 -0.56 3.38
N ARG A 36 9.50 -0.33 2.19
CA ARG A 36 9.32 -1.23 1.03
C ARG A 36 9.88 -2.61 1.28
N ALA A 37 11.08 -2.71 1.87
CA ALA A 37 11.67 -3.99 2.26
C ALA A 37 10.78 -4.71 3.29
N ALA A 38 10.28 -4.00 4.29
CA ALA A 38 9.37 -4.56 5.29
C ALA A 38 8.03 -5.03 4.68
N ILE A 39 7.49 -4.34 3.66
CA ILE A 39 6.31 -4.79 2.93
C ILE A 39 6.59 -6.09 2.18
N ALA A 40 7.74 -6.20 1.51
CA ALA A 40 8.13 -7.41 0.79
C ALA A 40 8.29 -8.61 1.75
N GLU A 41 8.94 -8.40 2.89
CA GLU A 41 9.05 -9.40 3.95
C GLU A 41 7.68 -9.81 4.49
N ASN A 42 6.79 -8.83 4.77
CA ASN A 42 5.44 -9.12 5.24
C ASN A 42 4.61 -9.90 4.22
N ALA A 43 4.82 -9.67 2.92
CA ALA A 43 4.17 -10.44 1.86
C ALA A 43 4.65 -11.90 1.83
N ALA A 44 5.95 -12.15 2.04
CA ALA A 44 6.50 -13.50 2.16
C ALA A 44 5.90 -14.23 3.38
N LEU A 45 5.86 -13.58 4.54
CA LEU A 45 5.24 -14.12 5.75
C LEU A 45 3.74 -14.44 5.56
N LEU A 46 3.02 -13.59 4.82
CA LEU A 46 1.62 -13.84 4.50
C LEU A 46 1.45 -15.08 3.61
N ALA A 47 2.34 -15.26 2.62
CA ALA A 47 2.32 -16.44 1.75
C ALA A 47 2.62 -17.73 2.54
N GLU A 48 3.58 -17.69 3.46
CA GLU A 48 3.88 -18.80 4.37
C GLU A 48 2.69 -19.11 5.29
N ALA A 49 2.08 -18.08 5.88
CA ALA A 49 0.91 -18.25 6.73
C ALA A 49 -0.29 -18.82 5.95
N ALA A 50 -0.50 -18.40 4.70
CA ALA A 50 -1.52 -18.95 3.82
C ALA A 50 -1.29 -20.45 3.53
N ALA A 51 -0.03 -20.86 3.31
CA ALA A 51 0.33 -22.26 3.14
C ALA A 51 0.06 -23.09 4.41
N GLN A 52 0.39 -22.53 5.59
CA GLN A 52 0.11 -23.18 6.88
C GLN A 52 -1.39 -23.34 7.13
N ILE A 53 -2.21 -22.32 6.84
CA ILE A 53 -3.67 -22.39 6.93
C ILE A 53 -4.22 -23.45 5.98
N ALA A 54 -3.73 -23.51 4.74
CA ALA A 54 -4.15 -24.52 3.78
C ALA A 54 -3.82 -25.94 4.28
N GLN A 55 -2.64 -26.13 4.89
CA GLN A 55 -2.25 -27.40 5.49
C GLN A 55 -3.10 -27.76 6.71
N ALA A 56 -3.32 -26.81 7.64
CA ALA A 56 -4.16 -27.01 8.81
C ALA A 56 -5.61 -27.36 8.41
N ARG A 57 -6.15 -26.66 7.42
CA ARG A 57 -7.47 -26.97 6.84
C ARG A 57 -7.52 -28.39 6.28
N ARG A 58 -6.52 -28.83 5.51
CA ARG A 58 -6.48 -30.20 4.99
C ARG A 58 -6.48 -31.24 6.11
N ARG A 59 -5.72 -31.00 7.19
CA ARG A 59 -5.69 -31.92 8.36
C ARG A 59 -7.02 -31.96 9.10
N LEU A 60 -7.65 -30.81 9.30
CA LEU A 60 -8.98 -30.71 9.89
C LEU A 60 -10.01 -31.51 9.07
N VAL A 61 -10.02 -31.31 7.76
CA VAL A 61 -10.93 -32.01 6.83
C VAL A 61 -10.69 -33.52 6.84
N ALA A 62 -9.43 -33.95 6.89
CA ALA A 62 -9.10 -35.37 6.97
C ALA A 62 -9.56 -36.00 8.29
N ALA A 63 -9.40 -35.31 9.43
CA ALA A 63 -9.89 -35.78 10.73
C ALA A 63 -11.42 -35.88 10.75
N ALA A 64 -12.11 -34.85 10.27
CA ALA A 64 -13.57 -34.85 10.15
C ALA A 64 -14.12 -35.93 9.21
N ALA A 65 -13.43 -36.19 8.09
CA ALA A 65 -13.83 -37.24 7.15
C ALA A 65 -13.62 -38.65 7.72
N ALA A 66 -12.55 -38.85 8.50
CA ALA A 66 -12.28 -40.11 9.19
C ALA A 66 -13.35 -40.40 10.26
N ASP A 67 -13.77 -39.39 11.02
CA ASP A 67 -14.82 -39.50 12.04
C ASP A 67 -16.21 -39.74 11.42
N ALA A 68 -16.55 -39.03 10.34
CA ALA A 68 -17.83 -39.19 9.65
C ALA A 68 -17.94 -40.42 8.73
N GLY A 69 -16.87 -41.23 8.59
CA GLY A 69 -16.82 -42.34 7.62
C GLY A 69 -17.04 -41.90 6.16
N ALA A 70 -16.82 -40.61 5.87
CA ALA A 70 -17.15 -39.97 4.61
C ALA A 70 -15.91 -39.76 3.74
N SER A 71 -16.10 -39.68 2.42
CA SER A 71 -15.00 -39.37 1.50
C SER A 71 -14.49 -37.94 1.76
N PRO A 72 -13.16 -37.72 1.83
CA PRO A 72 -12.58 -36.40 2.10
C PRO A 72 -12.82 -35.45 0.93
N ARG A 73 -13.98 -34.80 0.93
CA ARG A 73 -14.29 -33.68 0.06
C ARG A 73 -13.87 -32.39 0.75
N ALA A 74 -13.35 -31.42 -0.01
CA ALA A 74 -13.09 -30.09 0.53
C ALA A 74 -14.44 -29.43 0.93
N PRO A 75 -14.70 -29.22 2.23
CA PRO A 75 -15.95 -28.62 2.68
C PRO A 75 -15.95 -27.13 2.40
N SER A 76 -17.15 -26.57 2.22
CA SER A 76 -17.39 -25.14 2.15
C SER A 76 -17.02 -24.46 3.48
N SER A 77 -16.89 -23.13 3.50
CA SER A 77 -16.56 -22.40 4.74
C SER A 77 -17.66 -22.55 5.81
N GLU A 78 -18.92 -22.66 5.39
CA GLU A 78 -20.06 -22.90 6.29
C GLU A 78 -20.04 -24.32 6.84
N GLU A 79 -19.75 -25.31 6.00
CA GLU A 79 -19.56 -26.71 6.42
C GLU A 79 -18.37 -26.86 7.38
N LEU A 80 -17.29 -26.09 7.17
CA LEU A 80 -16.17 -26.03 8.11
C LEU A 80 -16.63 -25.53 9.49
N GLY A 81 -17.48 -24.51 9.52
CA GLY A 81 -18.06 -23.98 10.76
C GLY A 81 -18.97 -24.98 11.48
N LEU A 82 -19.70 -25.81 10.73
CA LEU A 82 -20.51 -26.92 11.27
C LEU A 82 -19.65 -28.08 11.76
N LEU A 83 -18.55 -28.41 11.08
CA LEU A 83 -17.60 -29.44 11.50
C LEU A 83 -16.87 -29.07 12.79
N LEU A 84 -16.64 -27.78 13.03
CA LEU A 84 -16.13 -27.29 14.32
C LEU A 84 -17.11 -27.47 15.49
N ALA A 85 -18.38 -27.77 15.23
CA ALA A 85 -19.40 -28.04 16.25
C ALA A 85 -19.56 -29.53 16.56
N LEU A 86 -18.77 -30.41 15.91
CA LEU A 86 -18.68 -31.82 16.29
C LEU A 86 -17.90 -31.95 17.60
N ASP A 87 -18.45 -32.73 18.52
CA ASP A 87 -17.92 -32.94 19.89
C ASP A 87 -16.81 -34.00 19.93
N ASP A 88 -16.00 -34.07 18.86
CA ASP A 88 -14.85 -34.98 18.78
C ASP A 88 -13.57 -34.26 19.26
N PRO A 89 -12.80 -34.86 20.19
CA PRO A 89 -11.61 -34.25 20.77
C PRO A 89 -10.45 -34.05 19.78
N GLU A 90 -10.32 -34.91 18.75
CA GLU A 90 -9.32 -34.76 17.71
C GLU A 90 -9.71 -33.67 16.71
N VAL A 91 -10.98 -33.61 16.30
CA VAL A 91 -11.48 -32.56 15.39
C VAL A 91 -11.39 -31.18 16.05
N THR A 92 -11.74 -31.06 17.33
CA THR A 92 -11.60 -29.81 18.10
C THR A 92 -10.15 -29.38 18.29
N ALA A 93 -9.22 -30.30 18.54
CA ALA A 93 -7.80 -29.96 18.59
C ALA A 93 -7.27 -29.43 17.25
N ARG A 94 -7.65 -30.06 16.12
CA ARG A 94 -7.28 -29.58 14.78
C ARG A 94 -7.95 -28.27 14.40
N ALA A 95 -9.14 -28.00 14.94
CA ALA A 95 -9.84 -26.74 14.79
C ALA A 95 -9.11 -25.60 15.49
N ALA A 96 -8.59 -25.85 16.69
CA ALA A 96 -7.75 -24.89 17.41
C ALA A 96 -6.46 -24.56 16.64
N ASP A 97 -5.77 -25.57 16.09
CA ASP A 97 -4.58 -25.37 15.24
C ASP A 97 -4.88 -24.48 14.02
N TYR A 98 -6.03 -24.72 13.36
CA TYR A 98 -6.47 -23.93 12.22
C TYR A 98 -6.81 -22.49 12.63
N ALA A 99 -7.54 -22.29 13.72
CA ALA A 99 -7.90 -20.98 14.24
C ALA A 99 -6.66 -20.16 14.63
N GLU A 100 -5.66 -20.80 15.24
CA GLU A 100 -4.40 -20.16 15.59
C GLU A 100 -3.61 -19.73 14.34
N ALA A 101 -3.52 -20.59 13.32
CA ALA A 101 -2.88 -20.27 12.05
C ALA A 101 -3.61 -19.11 11.33
N ALA A 102 -4.94 -19.12 11.32
CA ALA A 102 -5.76 -18.04 10.78
C ALA A 102 -5.54 -16.72 11.53
N GLY A 103 -5.51 -16.76 12.87
CA GLY A 103 -5.22 -15.59 13.70
C GLY A 103 -3.80 -15.04 13.51
N ARG A 104 -2.82 -15.90 13.22
CA ARG A 104 -1.46 -15.46 12.83
C ARG A 104 -1.46 -14.74 11.48
N ALA A 105 -2.14 -15.28 10.46
CA ALA A 105 -2.24 -14.60 9.17
C ALA A 105 -2.95 -13.25 9.26
N GLU A 106 -4.00 -13.15 10.08
CA GLU A 106 -4.71 -11.89 10.30
C GLU A 106 -3.82 -10.82 10.95
N ARG A 107 -3.00 -11.19 11.95
CA ARG A 107 -2.01 -10.27 12.53
C ARG A 107 -0.97 -9.79 11.50
N ILE A 108 -0.50 -10.69 10.63
CA ILE A 108 0.43 -10.33 9.54
C ILE A 108 -0.25 -9.40 8.52
N ARG A 109 -1.53 -9.64 8.21
CA ARG A 109 -2.33 -8.77 7.34
C ARG A 109 -2.50 -7.37 7.93
N GLN A 110 -2.83 -7.29 9.22
CA GLN A 110 -2.93 -6.02 9.94
C GLN A 110 -1.60 -5.24 9.95
N ARG A 111 -0.49 -5.93 10.20
CA ARG A 111 0.86 -5.34 10.07
C ARG A 111 1.09 -4.79 8.66
N GLY A 112 0.68 -5.52 7.62
CA GLY A 112 0.76 -5.06 6.23
C GLY A 112 0.01 -3.75 5.99
N LEU A 113 -1.21 -3.62 6.53
CA LEU A 113 -2.00 -2.38 6.42
C LEU A 113 -1.28 -1.19 7.08
N LEU A 114 -0.66 -1.39 8.23
CA LEU A 114 0.14 -0.36 8.90
C LEU A 114 1.34 0.06 8.05
N LEU A 115 2.03 -0.90 7.42
CA LEU A 115 3.15 -0.61 6.53
C LEU A 115 2.74 0.18 5.28
N PHE A 116 1.59 -0.16 4.67
CA PHE A 116 1.05 0.61 3.55
C PHE A 116 0.65 2.04 3.95
N GLY A 117 0.09 2.22 5.15
CA GLY A 117 -0.17 3.54 5.72
C GLY A 117 1.13 4.36 5.86
N ALA A 118 2.18 3.75 6.42
CA ALA A 118 3.48 4.40 6.58
C ALA A 118 4.14 4.74 5.22
N LEU A 119 4.01 3.86 4.23
CA LEU A 119 4.47 4.12 2.86
C LEU A 119 3.78 5.34 2.26
N GLY A 120 2.44 5.42 2.40
CA GLY A 120 1.65 6.55 1.94
C GLY A 120 2.09 7.86 2.59
N PHE A 121 2.29 7.85 3.91
CA PHE A 121 2.78 9.01 4.66
C PHE A 121 4.15 9.47 4.15
N LEU A 122 5.12 8.56 4.03
CA LEU A 122 6.46 8.89 3.56
C LEU A 122 6.48 9.42 2.11
N LEU A 123 5.61 8.91 1.24
CA LEU A 123 5.46 9.44 -0.13
C LEU A 123 4.95 10.88 -0.12
N MET A 124 3.99 11.20 0.77
CA MET A 124 3.51 12.56 0.96
C MET A 124 4.59 13.47 1.56
N SER A 125 5.34 13.00 2.56
CA SER A 125 6.47 13.75 3.13
C SER A 125 7.55 14.03 2.08
N ARG A 126 7.86 13.06 1.21
CA ARG A 126 8.78 13.25 0.09
C ARG A 126 8.27 14.30 -0.88
N ALA A 127 6.99 14.22 -1.27
CA ALA A 127 6.37 15.22 -2.14
C ALA A 127 6.41 16.62 -1.51
N LEU A 128 6.17 16.73 -0.21
CA LEU A 128 6.23 17.99 0.53
C LEU A 128 7.67 18.55 0.63
N CYS A 129 8.67 17.69 0.85
CA CYS A 129 10.08 18.09 0.83
C CYS A 129 10.48 18.62 -0.56
N PHE A 130 10.11 17.93 -1.63
CA PHE A 130 10.37 18.39 -2.99
C PHE A 130 9.60 19.66 -3.34
N ALA A 131 8.32 19.74 -2.96
CA ALA A 131 7.49 20.92 -3.18
C ALA A 131 8.05 22.13 -2.43
N SER A 132 8.50 21.98 -1.19
CA SER A 132 9.09 23.09 -0.41
C SER A 132 10.45 23.53 -0.94
N ALA A 133 11.32 22.59 -1.33
CA ALA A 133 12.61 22.90 -1.95
C ALA A 133 12.44 23.60 -3.30
N ARG A 134 11.43 23.20 -4.10
CA ARG A 134 11.16 23.75 -5.44
C ARG A 134 10.05 24.80 -5.46
N ALA A 135 9.45 25.16 -4.32
CA ALA A 135 8.40 26.18 -4.23
C ALA A 135 8.91 27.53 -4.75
N ARG A 136 10.20 27.81 -4.55
CA ARG A 136 10.85 29.01 -5.07
C ARG A 136 10.98 29.03 -6.60
N LEU A 137 10.86 27.88 -7.26
CA LEU A 137 10.91 27.73 -8.71
C LEU A 137 9.51 27.75 -9.34
N LEU A 138 8.43 27.52 -8.57
CA LEU A 138 7.05 27.56 -9.05
C LEU A 138 6.69 28.90 -9.73
N PRO A 139 7.04 30.08 -9.18
CA PRO A 139 6.74 31.35 -9.85
C PRO A 139 7.42 31.45 -11.22
N GLY A 140 8.69 31.05 -11.30
CA GLY A 140 9.43 31.04 -12.57
C GLY A 140 8.85 30.07 -13.59
N LEU A 141 8.46 28.87 -13.14
CA LEU A 141 7.90 27.84 -14.01
C LEU A 141 6.50 28.24 -14.51
N LEU A 142 5.64 28.78 -13.64
CA LEU A 142 4.35 29.36 -14.03
C LEU A 142 4.53 30.53 -15.00
N LEU A 143 5.52 31.38 -14.78
CA LEU A 143 5.81 32.51 -15.66
C LEU A 143 6.31 32.04 -17.03
N THR A 144 7.14 30.99 -17.10
CA THR A 144 7.56 30.38 -18.37
C THR A 144 6.42 29.69 -19.11
N VAL A 145 5.53 28.99 -18.39
CA VAL A 145 4.34 28.36 -18.98
C VAL A 145 3.38 29.45 -19.49
N ALA A 146 3.13 30.49 -18.70
CA ALA A 146 2.31 31.63 -19.11
C ALA A 146 2.91 32.37 -20.31
N ALA A 147 4.24 32.57 -20.35
CA ALA A 147 4.93 33.19 -21.46
C ALA A 147 4.88 32.33 -22.73
N ALA A 148 5.11 31.01 -22.61
CA ALA A 148 4.98 30.08 -23.73
C ALA A 148 3.54 30.02 -24.26
N TYR A 149 2.56 30.08 -23.36
CA TYR A 149 1.14 30.13 -23.69
C TYR A 149 0.75 31.43 -24.39
N ALA A 150 1.25 32.57 -23.89
CA ALA A 150 1.05 33.87 -24.51
C ALA A 150 1.68 33.92 -25.91
N LEU A 151 2.91 33.39 -26.08
CA LEU A 151 3.58 33.28 -27.37
C LEU A 151 2.82 32.38 -28.35
N ALA A 152 2.33 31.22 -27.89
CA ALA A 152 1.52 30.33 -28.72
C ALA A 152 0.18 30.97 -29.13
N TYR A 153 -0.45 31.71 -28.22
CA TYR A 153 -1.69 32.44 -28.50
C TYR A 153 -1.46 33.58 -29.51
N PHE A 154 -0.36 34.33 -29.35
CA PHE A 154 0.03 35.41 -30.27
C PHE A 154 0.39 34.89 -31.66
N ALA A 155 1.17 33.80 -31.72
CA ALA A 155 1.57 33.16 -32.98
C ALA A 155 0.39 32.50 -33.71
N SER A 156 -0.67 32.12 -32.99
CA SER A 156 -1.88 31.53 -33.57
C SER A 156 -2.99 32.56 -33.85
N CYS A 157 -2.72 33.86 -33.71
CA CYS A 157 -3.71 34.94 -33.87
C CYS A 157 -5.02 34.69 -33.10
N GLY A 158 -4.93 34.07 -31.91
CA GLY A 158 -6.07 33.79 -31.05
C GLY A 158 -6.93 32.55 -31.41
N ALA A 159 -6.49 31.71 -32.34
CA ALA A 159 -7.30 30.58 -32.84
C ALA A 159 -7.21 29.30 -31.99
N VAL A 160 -6.16 29.12 -31.16
CA VAL A 160 -5.90 27.84 -30.48
C VAL A 160 -6.04 27.99 -28.97
N VAL A 161 -7.15 27.47 -28.43
CA VAL A 161 -7.27 27.16 -27.00
C VAL A 161 -6.83 25.69 -26.81
N PRO A 162 -5.81 25.39 -26.00
CA PRO A 162 -5.40 24.03 -25.74
C PRO A 162 -6.51 23.27 -25.02
N GLY A 163 -6.92 22.14 -25.61
CA GLY A 163 -7.94 21.28 -25.03
C GLY A 163 -7.52 20.62 -23.72
N PRO A 164 -8.47 20.01 -22.98
CA PRO A 164 -8.25 19.41 -21.66
C PRO A 164 -7.11 18.38 -21.61
N ALA A 165 -6.80 17.72 -22.73
CA ALA A 165 -5.67 16.80 -22.85
C ALA A 165 -4.30 17.47 -22.63
N SER A 166 -4.15 18.75 -22.98
CA SER A 166 -2.92 19.53 -22.78
C SER A 166 -2.71 19.87 -21.30
N LEU A 167 -3.78 20.27 -20.60
CA LEU A 167 -3.76 20.52 -19.15
C LEU A 167 -3.43 19.25 -18.37
N LEU A 168 -3.93 18.10 -18.82
CA LEU A 168 -3.66 16.80 -18.21
C LEU A 168 -2.19 16.41 -18.37
N ARG A 169 -1.59 16.61 -19.55
CA ARG A 169 -0.15 16.42 -19.78
C ARG A 169 0.72 17.34 -18.93
N ILE A 170 0.36 18.62 -18.83
CA ILE A 170 1.08 19.59 -17.99
C ILE A 170 1.01 19.18 -16.52
N SER A 171 -0.16 18.73 -16.05
CA SER A 171 -0.37 18.26 -14.67
C SER A 171 0.45 17.00 -14.38
N VAL A 172 0.50 16.04 -15.32
CA VAL A 172 1.32 14.83 -15.20
C VAL A 172 2.81 15.18 -15.17
N LEU A 173 3.28 16.08 -16.03
CA LEU A 173 4.68 16.53 -16.05
C LEU A 173 5.05 17.27 -14.75
N LEU A 174 4.16 18.11 -14.22
CA LEU A 174 4.32 18.76 -12.93
C LEU A 174 4.39 17.73 -11.80
N LEU A 175 3.54 16.70 -11.83
CA LEU A 175 3.59 15.59 -10.90
C LEU A 175 4.95 14.88 -10.99
N CYS A 176 5.37 14.46 -12.18
CA CYS A 176 6.66 13.79 -12.39
C CYS A 176 7.83 14.65 -11.89
N PHE A 177 7.80 15.95 -12.16
CA PHE A 177 8.81 16.90 -11.68
C PHE A 177 8.81 17.04 -10.16
N LEU A 178 7.63 17.14 -9.52
CA LEU A 178 7.48 17.21 -8.06
C LEU A 178 7.88 15.90 -7.36
N PHE A 179 7.66 14.76 -7.99
CA PHE A 179 8.04 13.45 -7.45
C PHE A 179 9.50 13.06 -7.76
N GLY A 180 10.21 13.85 -8.58
CA GLY A 180 11.60 13.59 -8.97
C GLY A 180 11.76 12.35 -9.86
N ILE A 181 10.71 11.99 -10.59
CA ILE A 181 10.74 10.89 -11.57
C ILE A 181 11.43 11.45 -12.82
N PRO A 182 12.55 10.89 -13.28
CA PRO A 182 13.14 11.30 -14.55
C PRO A 182 12.16 10.94 -15.67
N VAL A 183 11.58 11.97 -16.30
CA VAL A 183 10.83 11.82 -17.56
C VAL A 183 11.86 11.66 -18.69
N VAL A 184 12.60 10.57 -18.67
CA VAL A 184 13.47 10.17 -19.77
C VAL A 184 13.10 8.74 -20.13
N GLY A 185 12.17 8.62 -21.06
CA GLY A 185 11.73 7.33 -21.60
C GLY A 185 10.55 7.52 -22.54
N ASN A 186 10.80 7.38 -23.84
CA ASN A 186 9.85 7.39 -24.97
C ASN A 186 9.30 8.74 -25.46
N LEU A 187 10.21 9.58 -25.94
CA LEU A 187 9.99 10.32 -27.21
C LEU A 187 11.24 10.12 -28.08
N ALA A 188 11.42 8.89 -28.57
CA ALA A 188 12.23 8.56 -29.73
C ALA A 188 11.40 7.61 -30.59
#